data_AF-A0A0C9YHK9-F1
#
_entry.id   AF-A0A0C9YHK9-F1
#
_cell.length_a   1.000
_cell.length_b   1.000
_cell.length_c   1.000
_cell.angle_alpha   90.00
_cell.angle_beta   90.00
_cell.angle_gamma   90.00
#
_symmetry.space_group_name_H-M   'P 1'
#
loop_
_entity.id
_entity.type
_entity.pdbx_description
1 polymer ?
#
loop_
_entity_poly.entity_id
_entity_poly.type
_entity_poly.pdbx_seq_one_letter_code
_entity_poly.pdbx_strand_id
1 'polypeptide(L)'
;EPATFPACDGIIILCDQIGVIGQLWSSIVIERPGGRSITVRDLLAGIYAFFQTYLTRVEVEQISALGEDNYRSMMDAYRRRTTQRDLGALRDRKWRAGVRRVDCLGEGRWWWGAWVT
;
A
#
# COMPACT_ATOMS: atom_id res chain seq x y z
N GLU A 1 20.67 5.68 7.29
CA GLU A 1 21.39 4.54 6.71
C GLU A 1 20.92 4.33 5.28
N PRO A 2 21.84 4.07 4.33
CA PRO A 2 21.50 3.68 2.95
C PRO A 2 20.63 2.42 2.94
N ALA A 3 19.68 2.33 2.00
CA ALA A 3 18.83 1.15 1.86
C ALA A 3 19.56 -0.04 1.22
N THR A 4 20.64 0.21 0.48
CA THR A 4 21.40 -0.79 -0.26
C THR A 4 22.89 -0.57 -0.08
N PHE A 5 23.67 -1.63 -0.34
CA PHE A 5 25.11 -1.57 -0.52
C PHE A 5 25.49 -2.29 -1.82
N PRO A 6 26.08 -1.61 -2.82
CA PRO A 6 26.42 -0.18 -2.85
C PRO A 6 25.18 0.72 -2.79
N ALA A 7 25.38 1.99 -2.44
CA ALA A 7 24.29 2.96 -2.37
C ALA A 7 23.77 3.29 -3.78
N CYS A 8 22.45 3.36 -3.93
CA CYS A 8 21.75 3.72 -5.17
C CYS A 8 20.89 4.97 -4.96
N ASP A 9 20.52 5.63 -6.06
CA ASP A 9 19.63 6.79 -6.11
C ASP A 9 18.23 6.46 -6.69
N GLY A 10 18.03 5.23 -7.18
CA GLY A 10 16.76 4.66 -7.64
C GLY A 10 16.49 3.24 -7.11
N ILE A 11 15.28 2.99 -6.61
CA ILE A 11 14.79 1.65 -6.23
C ILE A 11 13.37 1.46 -6.77
N ILE A 12 13.14 0.29 -7.39
CA ILE A 12 11.82 -0.19 -7.77
C ILE A 12 11.43 -1.33 -6.84
N ILE A 13 10.32 -1.19 -6.12
CA ILE A 13 9.79 -2.25 -5.26
C ILE A 13 8.64 -2.93 -5.98
N LEU A 14 8.78 -4.25 -6.17
CA LEU A 14 7.80 -5.11 -6.80
C LEU A 14 6.99 -5.86 -5.73
N CYS A 15 5.69 -5.92 -5.97
CA CYS A 15 4.77 -6.70 -5.17
C CYS A 15 4.24 -7.88 -5.97
N ASP A 16 5.00 -8.98 -6.00
CA ASP A 16 4.62 -10.15 -6.78
C ASP A 16 3.54 -11.00 -6.09
N GLN A 17 3.39 -10.85 -4.78
CA GLN A 17 2.60 -11.80 -3.99
C GLN A 17 1.15 -11.40 -3.72
N ILE A 18 0.69 -10.16 -3.91
CA ILE A 18 -0.74 -9.78 -3.73
C ILE A 18 -1.63 -10.35 -4.88
N GLY A 19 -1.16 -11.38 -5.58
CA GLY A 19 -1.89 -12.07 -6.65
C GLY A 19 -2.32 -11.12 -7.76
N VAL A 20 -3.53 -11.32 -8.28
CA VAL A 20 -4.10 -10.50 -9.37
C VAL A 20 -4.20 -9.01 -8.99
N ILE A 21 -4.28 -8.69 -7.69
CA ILE A 21 -4.32 -7.30 -7.21
C ILE A 21 -2.96 -6.61 -7.43
N GLY A 22 -1.85 -7.35 -7.37
CA GLY A 22 -0.52 -6.84 -7.69
C GLY A 22 -0.40 -6.34 -9.14
N GLN A 23 -1.20 -6.87 -10.08
CA GLN A 23 -1.26 -6.38 -11.46
C GLN A 23 -2.09 -5.10 -11.61
N LEU A 24 -3.01 -4.83 -10.68
CA LEU A 24 -3.82 -3.60 -10.69
C LEU A 24 -3.01 -2.38 -10.25
N TRP A 25 -1.96 -2.59 -9.46
CA TRP A 25 -1.17 -1.52 -8.89
C TRP A 25 0.22 -1.48 -9.51
N SER A 26 0.65 -0.30 -9.93
CA SER A 26 2.02 -0.11 -10.41
C SER A 26 3.04 -0.42 -9.32
N SER A 27 4.27 -0.72 -9.72
CA SER A 27 5.40 -0.82 -8.81
C SER A 27 5.60 0.48 -8.01
N ILE A 28 6.24 0.37 -6.85
CA ILE A 28 6.64 1.55 -6.08
C ILE A 28 7.99 1.99 -6.62
N VAL A 29 8.02 3.18 -7.21
CA VAL A 29 9.26 3.78 -7.72
C VAL A 29 9.70 4.86 -6.74
N ILE A 30 10.92 4.72 -6.23
CA ILE A 30 11.54 5.68 -5.31
C ILE A 30 12.79 6.20 -6.00
N GLU A 31 12.81 7.50 -6.26
CA GLU A 31 13.95 8.20 -6.86
C GLU A 31 14.30 9.40 -5.98
N ARG A 32 15.60 9.66 -5.84
CA ARG A 32 16.08 10.87 -5.17
C ARG A 32 16.75 11.82 -6.16
N PRO A 33 16.16 13.02 -6.40
CA PRO A 33 16.74 13.99 -7.29
C PRO A 33 18.14 14.42 -6.83
N GLY A 34 19.06 14.51 -7.79
CA GLY A 34 20.44 14.96 -7.55
C GLY A 34 21.39 13.87 -7.04
N GLY A 35 21.13 12.60 -7.35
CA GLY A 35 22.07 11.48 -7.09
C GLY A 35 22.29 11.18 -5.60
N ARG A 36 21.34 11.57 -4.74
CA ARG A 36 21.43 11.29 -3.30
C ARG A 36 21.02 9.85 -3.04
N SER A 37 21.76 9.18 -2.16
CA SER A 37 21.46 7.79 -1.80
C SER A 37 20.08 7.65 -1.17
N ILE A 38 19.36 6.62 -1.61
CA ILE A 38 18.10 6.18 -1.01
C ILE A 38 18.41 5.56 0.35
N THR A 39 17.65 5.99 1.35
CA THR A 39 17.76 5.52 2.73
C THR A 39 16.67 4.52 3.06
N VAL A 40 16.88 3.72 4.11
CA VAL A 40 15.84 2.83 4.66
C VAL A 40 14.55 3.61 4.98
N ARG A 41 14.68 4.87 5.43
CA ARG A 41 13.53 5.75 5.68
C ARG A 41 12.73 6.02 4.40
N ASP A 42 13.39 6.29 3.28
CA ASP A 42 12.71 6.56 2.01
C ASP A 42 11.97 5.31 1.53
N LEU A 43 12.62 4.14 1.64
CA LEU A 43 12.02 2.85 1.31
C LEU A 43 10.72 2.61 2.12
N LEU A 44 10.80 2.72 3.44
CA LEU A 44 9.65 2.52 4.32
C LEU A 44 8.56 3.57 4.10
N ALA A 45 8.94 4.82 3.81
CA ALA A 45 7.99 5.89 3.49
C ALA A 45 7.27 5.63 2.16
N GLY A 46 7.96 5.12 1.13
CA GLY A 46 7.38 4.74 -0.15
C GLY A 46 6.37 3.61 -0.01
N ILE A 47 6.74 2.54 0.71
CA ILE A 47 5.83 1.43 1.03
C ILE A 47 4.61 1.94 1.81
N TYR A 48 4.83 2.77 2.82
CA TYR A 48 3.74 3.35 3.60
C TYR A 48 2.80 4.18 2.71
N ALA A 49 3.33 5.10 1.91
CA ALA A 49 2.54 5.97 1.04
C ALA A 49 1.72 5.17 0.02
N PHE A 50 2.33 4.16 -0.60
CA PHE A 50 1.64 3.23 -1.50
C PHE A 50 0.40 2.64 -0.83
N PHE A 51 0.53 2.15 0.40
CA PHE A 51 -0.58 1.54 1.13
C PHE A 51 -1.63 2.50 1.65
N GLN A 52 -1.26 3.76 1.88
CA GLN A 52 -2.22 4.79 2.27
C GLN A 52 -3.04 5.34 1.09
N THR A 53 -2.74 4.92 -0.14
CA THR A 53 -3.48 5.33 -1.34
C THR A 53 -4.91 4.79 -1.31
N TYR A 54 -5.87 5.65 -1.65
CA TYR A 54 -7.28 5.27 -1.76
C TYR A 54 -7.52 4.35 -2.94
N LEU A 55 -8.41 3.39 -2.77
CA LEU A 55 -8.95 2.63 -3.89
C LEU A 55 -9.98 3.46 -4.63
N THR A 56 -9.89 3.43 -5.94
CA THR A 56 -10.94 3.88 -6.85
C THR A 56 -12.10 2.89 -6.83
N ARG A 57 -13.27 3.35 -7.31
CA ARG A 57 -14.44 2.49 -7.44
C ARG A 57 -14.18 1.26 -8.33
N VAL A 58 -13.43 1.45 -9.42
CA VAL A 58 -13.07 0.38 -10.36
C VAL A 58 -12.18 -0.66 -9.67
N GLU A 59 -11.18 -0.23 -8.90
CA GLU A 59 -10.33 -1.14 -8.12
C GLU A 59 -11.15 -1.94 -7.10
N VAL A 60 -12.10 -1.29 -6.40
CA VAL A 60 -13.00 -1.97 -5.45
C VAL A 60 -13.82 -3.05 -6.16
N GLU A 61 -14.42 -2.73 -7.31
CA GLU A 61 -15.23 -3.67 -8.09
C GLU A 61 -14.38 -4.85 -8.60
N GLN A 62 -13.19 -4.59 -9.13
CA GLN A 62 -12.25 -5.62 -9.60
C GLN A 62 -11.79 -6.53 -8.47
N ILE A 63 -11.36 -5.98 -7.32
CA ILE A 63 -10.89 -6.76 -6.18
C ILE A 63 -12.02 -7.62 -5.60
N SER A 64 -13.24 -7.07 -5.55
CA SER A 64 -14.43 -7.79 -5.10
C SER A 64 -14.79 -8.97 -6.02
N ALA A 65 -14.55 -8.83 -7.33
CA ALA A 65 -14.80 -9.89 -8.30
C ALA A 65 -13.79 -11.05 -8.24
N LEU A 66 -12.63 -10.88 -7.58
CA LEU A 66 -11.60 -11.92 -7.48
C LEU A 66 -11.96 -13.03 -6.48
N GLY A 67 -12.95 -12.84 -5.61
CA GLY A 67 -13.35 -13.83 -4.62
C GLY A 67 -14.59 -13.39 -3.82
N GLU A 68 -15.46 -14.34 -3.50
CA GLU A 68 -16.79 -14.08 -2.91
C GLU A 68 -16.71 -13.26 -1.61
N ASP A 69 -15.67 -13.46 -0.80
CA ASP A 69 -15.50 -12.79 0.50
C ASP A 69 -14.57 -11.56 0.47
N ASN A 70 -14.01 -11.19 -0.68
CA ASN A 70 -13.01 -10.11 -0.77
C ASN A 70 -13.58 -8.76 -0.37
N TYR A 71 -14.78 -8.44 -0.87
CA TYR A 71 -15.45 -7.17 -0.51
C TYR A 71 -15.69 -7.08 0.99
N ARG A 72 -16.23 -8.15 1.58
CA ARG A 72 -16.51 -8.21 3.02
C ARG A 72 -15.23 -8.07 3.85
N SER A 73 -14.19 -8.83 3.49
CA SER A 73 -12.90 -8.81 4.18
C SER A 73 -12.25 -7.42 4.12
N MET A 74 -12.29 -6.77 2.96
CA MET A 74 -11.78 -5.42 2.76
C MET A 74 -12.57 -4.39 3.57
N MET A 75 -13.90 -4.49 3.60
CA MET A 75 -14.75 -3.59 4.40
C MET A 75 -14.56 -3.79 5.90
N ASP A 76 -14.33 -5.03 6.34
CA ASP A 76 -14.03 -5.33 7.74
C ASP A 76 -12.65 -4.80 8.15
N ALA A 77 -11.63 -4.91 7.29
CA ALA A 77 -10.33 -4.28 7.51
C ALA A 77 -10.42 -2.75 7.58
N TYR A 78 -11.14 -2.13 6.63
CA TYR A 78 -11.45 -0.70 6.65
C TYR A 78 -12.13 -0.27 7.96
N ARG A 79 -13.12 -1.03 8.42
CA ARG A 79 -13.82 -0.77 9.69
C ARG A 79 -12.87 -0.88 10.87
N ARG A 80 -12.04 -1.93 10.97
CA ARG A 80 -11.06 -2.06 12.05
C ARG A 80 -10.13 -0.84 12.09
N ARG A 81 -9.57 -0.45 10.92
CA ARG A 81 -8.67 0.71 10.77
C ARG A 81 -9.31 2.03 11.21
N THR A 82 -10.60 2.22 10.93
CA THR A 82 -11.33 3.47 11.22
C THR A 82 -12.05 3.49 12.55
N THR A 83 -12.25 2.33 13.18
CA THR A 83 -12.98 2.18 14.45
C THR A 83 -12.03 2.08 15.64
N GLN A 84 -10.83 1.49 15.49
CA GLN A 84 -9.80 1.52 16.54
C GLN A 84 -9.24 2.92 16.83
N ARG A 85 -9.51 3.90 15.96
CA ARG A 85 -9.26 5.31 16.29
C ARG A 85 -10.46 5.86 17.07
N ASP A 86 -10.33 5.86 18.40
CA ASP A 86 -11.07 6.74 19.31
C ASP A 86 -10.79 8.21 18.97
N LEU A 87 -11.38 8.67 17.88
CA LEU A 87 -11.40 10.07 17.48
C LEU A 87 -12.85 10.53 17.60
N GLY A 88 -13.25 10.85 18.83
CA GLY A 88 -14.58 11.29 19.26
C GLY A 88 -15.15 12.54 18.57
N ALA A 89 -14.55 13.03 17.49
CA ALA A 89 -15.00 14.21 16.74
C ALA A 89 -14.98 14.03 15.20
N LEU A 90 -14.70 12.82 14.68
CA LEU A 90 -14.45 12.62 13.23
C LEU A 90 -15.43 11.67 12.53
N ARG A 91 -16.66 11.54 13.05
CA ARG A 91 -17.69 10.67 12.49
C ARG A 91 -18.04 11.01 11.02
N ASP A 92 -17.97 12.28 10.64
CA ASP A 92 -18.28 12.74 9.27
C ASP A 92 -17.07 12.77 8.33
N ARG A 93 -15.84 12.65 8.85
CA ARG A 93 -14.63 12.52 8.01
C ARG A 93 -14.37 11.06 7.60
N LYS A 94 -15.04 10.09 8.24
CA LYS A 94 -14.87 8.65 7.97
C LYS A 94 -15.25 8.28 6.54
N TRP A 95 -16.33 8.83 5.98
CA TRP A 95 -16.69 8.61 4.58
C TRP A 95 -15.71 9.24 3.58
N ARG A 96 -15.04 10.35 3.93
CA ARG A 96 -13.98 10.95 3.11
C ARG A 96 -12.66 10.19 3.15
N ALA A 97 -12.49 9.28 4.11
CA ALA A 97 -11.24 8.58 4.34
C ALA A 97 -11.13 7.24 3.61
N GLY A 98 -12.08 6.88 2.74
CA GLY A 98 -12.02 5.84 1.70
C GLY A 98 -11.48 4.45 2.08
N VAL A 99 -11.78 3.45 1.26
CA VAL A 99 -11.03 2.19 1.33
C VAL A 99 -9.63 2.44 0.77
N ARG A 100 -8.60 1.87 1.40
CA ARG A 100 -7.19 2.04 1.00
C ARG A 100 -6.60 0.70 0.61
N ARG A 101 -5.49 0.73 -0.14
CA ARG A 101 -4.75 -0.49 -0.53
C ARG A 101 -4.38 -1.37 0.67
N VAL A 102 -4.06 -0.76 1.82
CA VAL A 102 -3.78 -1.49 3.07
C VAL A 102 -4.94 -2.38 3.53
N ASP A 103 -6.19 -2.00 3.23
CA ASP A 103 -7.38 -2.74 3.64
C ASP A 103 -7.56 -4.04 2.83
N CYS A 104 -6.81 -4.22 1.73
CA CYS A 104 -6.84 -5.43 0.89
C CYS A 104 -5.86 -6.52 1.34
N LEU A 105 -4.93 -6.22 2.26
CA LEU A 105 -3.86 -7.16 2.63
C LEU A 105 -4.34 -8.31 3.52
N GLY A 106 -5.51 -8.18 4.15
CA GLY A 106 -6.00 -9.16 5.12
C GLY A 106 -5.02 -9.41 6.27
N GLU A 107 -4.99 -10.63 6.77
CA GLU A 107 -4.05 -11.10 7.81
C GLU A 107 -2.85 -11.85 7.22
N GLY A 108 -2.64 -11.74 5.90
CA GLY A 108 -1.57 -12.41 5.17
C GLY A 108 -0.19 -11.79 5.39
N ARG A 109 0.86 -12.63 5.32
CA ARG A 109 2.25 -12.17 5.20
C ARG A 109 2.61 -12.17 3.71
N TRP A 110 3.05 -11.02 3.21
CA TRP A 110 3.40 -10.84 1.80
C TRP A 110 4.89 -10.53 1.69
N TRP A 111 5.58 -11.17 0.75
CA TRP A 111 6.97 -10.89 0.41
C TRP A 111 7.05 -9.74 -0.60
N TRP A 112 8.09 -8.94 -0.45
CA TRP A 112 8.38 -7.77 -1.27
C TRP A 112 9.80 -7.87 -1.81
N GLY A 113 9.94 -7.71 -3.13
CA GLY A 113 11.22 -7.68 -3.80
C GLY A 113 11.62 -6.25 -4.14
N ALA A 114 12.91 -5.93 -4.00
CA ALA A 114 13.47 -4.66 -4.46
C ALA A 114 14.41 -4.91 -5.65
N TRP A 115 14.22 -4.15 -6.71
CA TRP A 115 15.11 -4.07 -7.86
C TRP A 115 15.86 -2.74 -7.81
N VAL A 116 17.18 -2.80 -7.85
CA VAL A 116 18.06 -1.63 -7.81
C VAL A 116 18.44 -1.28 -9.24
N THR A 117 18.22 -0.03 -9.63
CA THR A 117 18.55 0.50 -10.97
C THR A 117 19.82 1.32 -10.94
#